data_AF-A0A8X6K4S8-F1
#
_entry.id   AF-A0A8X6K4S8-F1
#
_cell.length_a   1.000
_cell.length_b   1.000
_cell.length_c   1.000
_cell.angle_alpha   90.00
_cell.angle_beta   90.00
_cell.angle_gamma   90.00
#
_symmetry.space_group_name_H-M   'P 1'
#
loop_
_entity.id
_entity.type
_entity.pdbx_description
1 polymer ?
#
loop_
_entity_poly.entity_id
_entity_poly.type
_entity_poly.pdbx_seq_one_letter_code
_entity_poly.pdbx_strand_id
1 'polypeptide(L)'
;MAYLGKARKEDLRLLAEELNLNMADNMKISDLSKLITTHSDYDEEFSKNQLTIIIEDRKLREQQEIENRRLREQQEMVLKQQEIENRRLREQQEMVLKQQ
;
A
#
# COMPACT_ATOMS: atom_id res chain seq x y z
N MET A 1 2.47 -26.37 -5.98
CA MET A 1 1.19 -25.65 -6.16
C MET A 1 1.42 -24.33 -6.85
N ALA A 2 0.82 -24.11 -8.03
CA ALA A 2 1.11 -22.96 -8.89
C ALA A 2 0.56 -21.62 -8.35
N TYR A 3 -0.41 -21.64 -7.43
CA TYR A 3 -1.07 -20.42 -6.95
C TYR A 3 -0.25 -19.69 -5.86
N LEU A 4 0.37 -20.41 -4.92
CA LEU A 4 1.23 -19.83 -3.87
C LEU A 4 2.45 -19.08 -4.45
N GLY A 5 2.93 -19.50 -5.62
CA GLY A 5 4.05 -18.85 -6.30
C GLY A 5 3.75 -17.44 -6.82
N LYS A 6 2.47 -17.02 -6.86
CA LYS A 6 2.06 -15.66 -7.26
C LYS A 6 2.02 -14.68 -6.08
N ALA A 7 2.11 -15.19 -4.85
CA ALA A 7 2.01 -14.41 -3.64
C ALA A 7 3.37 -13.89 -3.18
N ARG A 8 3.40 -12.75 -2.50
CA ARG A 8 4.61 -12.26 -1.82
C ARG A 8 4.76 -12.97 -0.47
N LYS A 9 5.94 -12.82 0.15
CA LYS A 9 6.23 -13.40 1.47
C LYS A 9 5.23 -12.96 2.54
N GLU A 10 4.83 -11.69 2.53
CA GLU A 10 3.85 -11.12 3.47
C GLU A 10 2.46 -11.78 3.33
N ASP A 11 1.99 -12.02 2.10
CA ASP A 11 0.71 -12.68 1.84
C ASP A 11 0.70 -14.10 2.40
N LEU A 12 1.79 -14.84 2.19
CA LEU A 12 1.93 -16.21 2.67
C LEU A 12 2.05 -16.28 4.20
N ARG A 13 2.65 -15.26 4.83
CA ARG A 13 2.67 -15.17 6.29
C ARG A 13 1.28 -14.92 6.85
N LEU A 14 0.53 -13.99 6.24
CA LEU A 14 -0.83 -13.70 6.67
C LEU A 14 -1.73 -14.93 6.50
N LEU A 15 -1.64 -15.64 5.37
CA LEU A 15 -2.38 -16.88 5.17
C LEU A 15 -2.02 -17.93 6.23
N ALA A 16 -0.73 -18.11 6.53
CA ALA A 16 -0.30 -19.04 7.57
C ALA A 16 -0.78 -18.63 8.97
N GLU A 17 -0.87 -17.34 9.26
CA GLU A 17 -1.45 -16.81 10.50
C GLU A 17 -2.96 -17.07 10.59
N GLU A 18 -3.72 -16.83 9.51
CA GLU A 18 -5.16 -17.13 9.44
C GLU A 18 -5.45 -18.64 9.61
N LEU A 19 -4.53 -19.48 9.14
CA LEU A 19 -4.55 -20.93 9.33
C LEU A 19 -4.02 -21.37 10.72
N ASN A 20 -3.69 -20.43 11.61
CA ASN A 20 -3.13 -20.68 12.94
C ASN A 20 -1.85 -21.54 12.93
N LEU A 21 -1.01 -21.37 11.90
CA LEU A 21 0.25 -22.08 11.76
C LEU A 21 1.38 -21.36 12.48
N ASN A 22 2.17 -22.11 13.24
CA ASN A 22 3.36 -21.57 13.91
C ASN A 22 4.46 -21.25 12.89
N MET A 23 4.69 -19.95 12.68
CA MET A 23 5.75 -19.45 11.81
C MET A 23 6.97 -19.00 12.61
N ALA A 24 8.17 -19.30 12.08
CA ALA A 24 9.39 -18.64 12.53
C ALA A 24 9.59 -17.33 11.74
N ASP A 25 10.19 -16.32 12.37
CA ASP A 25 10.35 -14.97 11.78
C ASP A 25 11.10 -14.97 10.44
N ASN A 26 12.07 -15.87 10.29
CA ASN A 26 12.99 -15.89 9.15
C ASN A 26 12.69 -16.99 8.11
N MET A 27 11.48 -17.56 8.10
CA MET A 27 11.10 -18.55 7.09
C MET A 27 11.19 -17.97 5.66
N LYS A 28 11.66 -18.78 4.71
CA LYS A 28 11.66 -18.43 3.29
C LYS A 28 10.26 -18.65 2.70
N ILE A 29 9.99 -18.06 1.53
CA ILE A 29 8.75 -18.30 0.77
C ILE A 29 8.51 -19.79 0.53
N SER A 30 9.57 -20.54 0.21
CA SER A 30 9.51 -22.00 0.04
C SER A 30 9.06 -22.71 1.31
N ASP A 31 9.50 -22.25 2.47
CA ASP A 31 9.23 -22.91 3.75
C ASP A 31 7.80 -22.58 4.22
N LEU A 32 7.34 -21.35 4.02
CA LEU A 32 5.95 -20.94 4.24
C LEU A 32 5.00 -21.72 3.35
N SER A 33 5.33 -21.84 2.06
CA SER A 33 4.50 -22.60 1.10
C SER A 33 4.39 -24.06 1.51
N LYS A 34 5.52 -24.66 1.95
CA LYS A 34 5.52 -26.03 2.48
C LYS A 34 4.65 -26.14 3.72
N LEU A 35 4.86 -25.28 4.72
CA LEU A 35 4.12 -25.27 5.98
C LEU A 35 2.60 -25.29 5.78
N ILE A 36 2.11 -24.44 4.86
CA ILE A 36 0.69 -24.38 4.50
C ILE A 36 0.23 -25.70 3.86
N THR A 37 0.95 -26.19 2.84
CA THR A 37 0.53 -27.38 2.08
C THR A 37 0.70 -28.71 2.81
N THR A 38 1.53 -28.76 3.84
CA THR A 38 1.78 -29.98 4.63
C THR A 38 0.90 -30.07 5.88
N HIS A 39 0.05 -29.08 6.14
CA HIS A 39 -0.89 -29.12 7.24
C HIS A 39 -1.93 -30.23 7.03
N SER A 40 -2.33 -30.93 8.09
CA SER A 40 -3.26 -32.07 7.99
C SER A 40 -4.61 -31.67 7.41
N ASP A 41 -5.05 -30.44 7.72
CA ASP A 41 -6.33 -29.88 7.29
C ASP A 41 -6.18 -28.98 6.06
N TYR A 42 -5.11 -29.17 5.27
CA TYR A 42 -4.89 -28.36 4.06
C TYR A 42 -5.99 -28.63 3.03
N ASP A 43 -6.80 -27.60 2.79
CA ASP A 43 -7.73 -27.51 1.68
C ASP A 43 -7.17 -26.50 0.65
N GLU A 44 -6.89 -26.99 -0.56
CA GLU A 44 -6.33 -26.19 -1.64
C GLU A 44 -7.28 -25.09 -2.10
N GLU A 45 -8.57 -25.37 -2.22
CA GLU A 45 -9.56 -24.40 -2.69
C GLU A 45 -9.78 -23.30 -1.64
N PHE A 46 -9.91 -23.70 -0.38
CA PHE A 46 -9.98 -22.76 0.74
C PHE A 46 -8.74 -21.86 0.78
N SER A 47 -7.55 -22.45 0.79
CA SER A 47 -6.27 -21.72 0.86
C SER A 47 -6.09 -20.76 -0.31
N LYS A 48 -6.49 -21.18 -1.52
CA LYS A 48 -6.46 -20.34 -2.71
C LYS A 48 -7.44 -19.17 -2.64
N ASN A 49 -8.65 -19.39 -2.12
CA ASN A 49 -9.66 -18.35 -1.95
C ASN A 49 -9.22 -17.32 -0.90
N GLN A 50 -8.72 -17.76 0.25
CA GLN A 50 -8.16 -16.86 1.27
C GLN A 50 -6.98 -16.05 0.73
N LEU A 51 -6.03 -16.70 0.03
CA LEU A 51 -4.90 -16.00 -0.56
C LEU A 51 -5.30 -14.95 -1.60
N THR A 52 -6.36 -15.22 -2.36
CA THR A 52 -6.91 -14.25 -3.33
C THR A 52 -7.37 -12.99 -2.61
N ILE A 53 -8.13 -13.16 -1.52
CA ILE A 53 -8.64 -12.03 -0.71
C ILE A 53 -7.47 -11.23 -0.13
N ILE A 54 -6.47 -11.90 0.45
CA ILE A 54 -5.27 -11.24 0.99
C ILE A 54 -4.55 -10.40 -0.08
N ILE A 55 -4.33 -10.98 -1.26
CA ILE A 55 -3.64 -10.30 -2.36
C ILE A 55 -4.45 -9.09 -2.85
N GLU A 56 -5.77 -9.22 -2.93
CA GLU A 56 -6.68 -8.14 -3.34
C GLU A 56 -6.70 -7.00 -2.31
N ASP A 57 -6.80 -7.32 -1.01
CA ASP A 57 -6.74 -6.31 0.07
C ASP A 57 -5.43 -5.53 0.05
N ARG A 58 -4.29 -6.23 -0.11
CA ARG A 58 -3.00 -5.54 -0.26
C ARG A 58 -3.00 -4.60 -1.47
N LYS A 59 -3.45 -5.07 -2.64
CA LYS A 59 -3.49 -4.24 -3.85
C LYS A 59 -4.37 -3.01 -3.66
N LEU A 60 -5.50 -3.16 -2.97
CA LEU A 60 -6.39 -2.05 -2.65
C LEU A 60 -5.69 -1.01 -1.75
N ARG A 61 -4.98 -1.45 -0.71
CA ARG A 61 -4.19 -0.57 0.17
C ARG A 61 -3.09 0.16 -0.60
N GLU A 62 -2.33 -0.55 -1.44
CA GLU A 62 -1.29 0.05 -2.28
C GLU A 62 -1.87 1.11 -3.22
N GLN A 63 -3.04 0.85 -3.82
CA GLN A 63 -3.73 1.84 -4.67
C GLN A 63 -4.18 3.07 -3.88
N GLN A 64 -4.78 2.87 -2.71
CA GLN A 64 -5.20 3.97 -1.83
C GLN A 64 -4.00 4.81 -1.37
N GLU A 65 -2.86 4.19 -1.06
CA GLU A 65 -1.64 4.93 -0.71
C GLU A 65 -1.13 5.79 -1.87
N ILE A 66 -1.15 5.25 -3.10
CA ILE A 66 -0.76 6.01 -4.30
C ILE A 66 -1.71 7.18 -4.54
N GLU A 67 -3.01 6.97 -4.42
CA GLU A 67 -4.02 8.03 -4.59
C GLU A 67 -3.88 9.11 -3.52
N ASN A 68 -3.74 8.71 -2.26
CA ASN A 68 -3.51 9.63 -1.14
C ASN A 68 -2.22 10.44 -1.32
N ARG A 69 -1.14 9.82 -1.81
CA ARG A 69 0.10 10.53 -2.13
C ARG A 69 -0.13 11.57 -3.23
N ARG A 70 -0.81 11.21 -4.32
CA ARG A 70 -1.14 12.14 -5.41
C ARG A 70 -1.99 13.31 -4.93
N LEU A 71 -2.98 13.06 -4.07
CA LEU A 71 -3.82 14.11 -3.52
C LEU A 71 -3.01 15.09 -2.67
N ARG A 72 -2.09 14.60 -1.83
CA ARG A 72 -1.18 15.44 -1.03
C ARG A 72 -0.27 16.29 -1.92
N GLU A 73 0.34 15.69 -2.95
CA GLU A 73 1.17 16.42 -3.91
C GLU A 73 0.38 17.51 -4.64
N GLN A 74 -0.87 17.23 -5.04
CA GLN A 74 -1.74 18.23 -5.65
C GLN A 74 -2.08 19.37 -4.70
N GLN A 75 -2.42 19.06 -3.45
CA GLN A 75 -2.70 20.07 -2.42
C GLN A 75 -1.48 20.97 -2.18
N GLU A 76 -0.28 20.38 -2.08
CA GLU A 76 0.97 21.14 -1.91
C GLU A 76 1.24 22.07 -3.11
N MET A 77 1.04 21.58 -4.34
CA MET A 77 1.17 22.41 -5.53
C MET A 77 0.19 23.59 -5.54
N VAL A 78 -1.07 23.37 -5.16
CA VAL A 78 -2.09 24.43 -5.08
C VAL A 78 -1.70 25.47 -4.03
N LEU A 79 -1.29 25.05 -2.83
CA LEU A 79 -0.86 25.95 -1.77
C LEU A 79 0.33 26.80 -2.21
N LYS A 80 1.34 26.17 -2.83
CA LYS A 80 2.51 26.89 -3.36
C LYS A 80 2.13 27.90 -4.44
N GLN A 81 1.18 27.56 -5.31
CA GLN A 81 0.70 28.48 -6.34
C GLN A 81 -0.03 29.69 -5.73
N GLN A 82 -0.85 29.46 -4.70
CA GLN A 82 -1.53 30.52 -3.95
C GLN A 82 -0.54 31.43 -3.22
N GLU A 83 0.50 30.87 -2.59
CA GLU A 83 1.55 31.67 -1.95
C GLU A 83 2.28 32.58 -2.95
N ILE A 84 2.61 32.06 -4.13
CA ILE A 84 3.24 32.84 -5.20
C ILE A 84 2.31 33.97 -5.67
N GLU A 85 1.03 33.68 -5.88
CA GLU A 85 0.04 34.68 -6.32
C GLU A 85 -0.16 35.77 -5.26
N ASN A 86 -0.34 35.37 -4.00
CA ASN A 86 -0.48 36.30 -2.87
C ASN A 86 0.75 37.19 -2.72
N ARG A 87 1.95 36.62 -2.89
CA ARG A 87 3.20 37.40 -2.84
C ARG A 87 3.24 38.43 -3.97
N ARG A 88 2.92 38.04 -5.20
CA ARG A 88 2.86 38.97 -6.35
C ARG A 88 1.87 40.09 -6.11
N LEU A 89 0.70 39.78 -5.55
CA LEU A 89 -0.32 40.78 -5.25
C LEU A 89 0.17 41.80 -4.20
N ARG A 90 0.84 41.33 -3.14
CA ARG A 90 1.44 42.21 -2.12
C ARG A 90 2.51 43.11 -2.71
N GLU A 91 3.41 42.55 -3.52
CA GLU A 91 4.47 43.31 -4.21
C GLU A 91 3.87 44.40 -5.13
N GLN A 92 2.78 44.10 -5.85
CA GLN A 92 2.06 45.08 -6.66
C GLN A 92 1.42 46.19 -5.82
N GLN A 93 0.76 45.85 -4.72
CA GLN A 93 0.16 46.83 -3.81
C GLN A 93 1.21 47.78 -3.23
N GLU A 94 2.36 47.26 -2.81
CA GLU A 94 3.46 48.08 -2.31
C GLU A 94 4.03 49.03 -3.38
N MET A 95 4.15 48.58 -4.63
CA MET A 95 4.61 49.43 -5.73
C MET A 95 3.64 50.58 -6.05
N VAL A 96 2.33 50.33 -5.94
CA VAL A 96 1.31 51.38 -6.14
C VAL A 96 1.36 52.40 -5.00
N LEU A 97 1.49 51.96 -3.75
CA LEU A 97 1.57 52.84 -2.59
C LEU A 97 2.81 53.74 -2.61
N LYS A 98 3.95 53.25 -3.11
CA LYS A 98 5.19 54.03 -3.23
C LYS A 98 5.15 55.12 -4.31
N GLN A 99 4.14 55.12 -5.19
CA GLN A 99 3.99 56.08 -6.28
C GLN A 99 2.99 57.21 -5.96
N GLN A 100 2.34 57.21 -4.79
CA GLN A 100 1.47 58.29 -4.28
C GLN A 100 2.22 59.17 -3.29
#